data_AF-A0A7S0X558-F1
#
_entry.id   AF-A0A7S0X558-F1
#
_cell.length_a   1.000
_cell.length_b   1.000
_cell.length_c   1.000
_cell.angle_alpha   90.00
_cell.angle_beta   90.00
_cell.angle_gamma   90.00
#
_symmetry.space_group_name_H-M   'P 1'
#
loop_
_entity.id
_entity.type
_entity.pdbx_description
1 polymer ?
#
loop_
_entity_poly.entity_id
_entity_poly.type
_entity_poly.pdbx_seq_one_letter_code
_entity_poly.pdbx_strand_id
1 'polypeptide(L)'
;TVLDDNKKLCLVSGEIIAMSNTMTMMFEVEDLAVASPATVSRCGMVYMEPTSMGFEPLLDSYLQSLPELMAPFLIQFRETFMAIMPGMEGLPFFLRKSLKETVATVDTCLVMGLFNIMTALLKRYERNEGEEPLTPEDIEGAHQCAMPMWIFSFIWSVCATTTGPGRPKLDEFFRKKAEESGFAEHMPPAEKGDSSMYEYCFDQDELMWKEWMQTIPAYKPNPEQAFAEIIVPTADTVRYTFIIDKLLLSDKHVLCVGETGTGKTLNVMDKLSNHMPEQYVAVFMTFSARTSANQTQDFIDSKMDKRRKGVFGPPSGKKYAVLIDDLNMPLREKYFAQPPIELLRQWQDHKGWYERKPPCAFRTIQDMIIVGCMGPPGGGRNPVSNRLLRHFNFISFTDMSDASCVRIFDTILGATLQKKFSPEVAGLSGPISEATIAIYN
;
A
#
# COMPACT_ATOMS: atom_id res chain seq x y z
N THR A 1 4.41 -36.33 -19.52
CA THR A 1 3.95 -37.61 -18.97
C THR A 1 2.91 -37.43 -17.89
N VAL A 2 3.05 -36.43 -16.99
CA VAL A 2 2.01 -36.21 -15.96
C VAL A 2 0.83 -35.40 -16.47
N LEU A 3 1.07 -34.41 -17.34
CA LEU A 3 0.04 -33.56 -17.94
C LEU A 3 -0.60 -34.17 -19.20
N ASP A 4 -0.12 -35.31 -19.69
CA ASP A 4 -0.75 -36.03 -20.80
C ASP A 4 -1.63 -37.17 -20.28
N ASP A 5 -2.33 -37.85 -21.18
CA ASP A 5 -3.27 -38.93 -20.86
C ASP A 5 -2.64 -40.06 -20.04
N ASN A 6 -1.31 -40.21 -20.06
CA ASN A 6 -0.65 -41.24 -19.27
C ASN A 6 -0.68 -40.95 -17.77
N LYS A 7 -0.84 -39.69 -17.34
CA LYS A 7 -0.91 -39.26 -15.93
C LYS A 7 0.19 -39.87 -15.04
N LYS A 8 1.41 -40.00 -15.58
CA LYS A 8 2.57 -40.62 -14.91
C LYS A 8 3.62 -39.56 -14.59
N LEU A 9 3.91 -39.39 -13.30
CA LEU A 9 5.02 -38.60 -12.81
C LEU A 9 6.27 -39.48 -12.77
N CYS A 10 7.24 -39.17 -13.62
CA CYS A 10 8.53 -39.87 -13.64
C CYS A 10 9.53 -39.05 -12.81
N LEU A 11 10.08 -39.65 -11.75
CA LEU A 11 11.10 -39.03 -10.91
C LEU A 11 12.50 -39.28 -11.47
N VAL A 12 13.46 -38.45 -11.06
CA VAL A 12 14.88 -38.60 -11.45
C VAL A 12 15.48 -39.92 -10.94
N SER A 13 14.90 -40.50 -9.87
CA SER A 13 15.24 -41.84 -9.35
C SER A 13 14.85 -42.98 -10.31
N GLY A 14 14.06 -42.71 -11.36
CA GLY A 14 13.47 -43.72 -12.24
C GLY A 14 12.14 -44.27 -11.72
N GLU A 15 11.71 -43.89 -10.52
CA GLU A 15 10.39 -44.24 -10.00
C GLU A 15 9.29 -43.56 -10.80
N ILE A 16 8.22 -44.29 -11.07
CA ILE A 16 7.06 -43.81 -11.81
C ILE A 16 5.85 -43.86 -10.88
N ILE A 17 5.28 -42.69 -10.61
CA ILE A 17 4.08 -42.55 -9.80
C ILE A 17 2.91 -42.27 -10.75
N ALA A 18 1.93 -43.17 -10.76
CA ALA A 18 0.69 -42.96 -11.51
C ALA A 18 -0.29 -42.11 -10.67
N MET A 19 -0.78 -41.02 -11.25
CA MET A 19 -1.82 -40.20 -10.61
C MET A 19 -3.15 -40.94 -10.69
N SER A 20 -3.90 -40.94 -9.58
CA SER A 20 -5.24 -41.54 -9.56
C SER A 20 -6.25 -40.72 -10.36
N ASN A 21 -7.36 -41.35 -10.78
CA ASN A 21 -8.43 -40.66 -11.52
C ASN A 21 -9.16 -39.58 -10.70
N THR A 22 -9.01 -39.59 -9.38
CA THR A 22 -9.59 -38.60 -8.47
C THR A 22 -8.68 -37.40 -8.21
N MET A 23 -7.44 -37.41 -8.73
CA MET A 23 -6.51 -36.29 -8.59
C MET A 23 -6.68 -35.30 -9.74
N THR A 24 -6.71 -34.01 -9.39
CA THR A 24 -6.73 -32.89 -10.33
C THR A 24 -5.50 -32.02 -10.11
N MET A 25 -4.88 -31.57 -11.19
CA MET A 25 -3.80 -30.59 -11.16
C MET A 25 -4.34 -29.31 -11.79
N MET A 26 -4.26 -28.20 -11.05
CA MET A 26 -4.78 -26.90 -11.47
C MET A 26 -3.68 -25.87 -11.35
N PHE A 27 -3.64 -24.95 -12.32
CA PHE A 27 -2.72 -23.84 -12.34
C PHE A 27 -3.52 -22.55 -12.48
N GLU A 28 -3.40 -21.66 -11.50
CA GLU A 28 -3.78 -20.26 -11.67
C GLU A 28 -2.52 -19.54 -12.17
N VAL A 29 -2.59 -18.95 -13.36
CA VAL A 29 -1.48 -18.23 -14.01
C VAL A 29 -1.97 -16.86 -14.50
N GLU A 30 -1.06 -15.88 -14.55
CA GLU A 30 -1.36 -14.56 -15.14
C GLU A 30 -1.38 -14.65 -16.67
N ASP A 31 -0.38 -15.31 -17.24
CA ASP A 31 -0.26 -15.54 -18.67
C ASP A 31 0.45 -16.88 -18.98
N LEU A 32 0.44 -17.25 -20.26
CA LEU A 32 1.12 -18.43 -20.81
C LEU A 32 2.16 -18.04 -21.87
N ALA A 33 2.69 -16.82 -21.85
CA ALA A 33 3.52 -16.25 -22.92
C ALA A 33 4.84 -17.02 -23.15
N VAL A 34 5.30 -17.76 -22.14
CA VAL A 34 6.52 -18.57 -22.18
C VAL A 34 6.26 -20.07 -22.36
N ALA A 35 5.00 -20.49 -22.48
CA ALA A 35 4.62 -21.88 -22.65
C ALA A 35 4.60 -22.27 -24.13
N SER A 36 5.04 -23.50 -24.45
CA SER A 36 4.93 -24.01 -25.82
C SER A 36 3.49 -24.44 -26.13
N PRO A 37 2.99 -24.28 -27.37
CA PRO A 37 1.65 -24.73 -27.76
C PRO A 37 1.41 -26.22 -27.47
N ALA A 38 2.46 -27.05 -27.58
CA ALA A 38 2.39 -28.48 -27.27
C ALA A 38 2.20 -28.79 -25.78
N THR A 39 2.60 -27.87 -24.89
CA THR A 39 2.33 -27.98 -23.44
C THR A 39 0.89 -27.55 -23.16
N VAL A 40 0.47 -26.44 -23.77
CA VAL A 40 -0.89 -25.89 -23.60
C VAL A 40 -1.96 -26.84 -24.13
N SER A 41 -1.71 -27.53 -25.26
CA SER A 41 -2.68 -28.46 -25.86
C SER A 41 -3.03 -29.68 -25.00
N ARG A 42 -2.26 -29.94 -23.95
CA ARG A 42 -2.47 -31.07 -23.02
C ARG A 42 -3.28 -30.68 -21.79
N CYS A 43 -3.57 -29.40 -21.63
CA CYS A 43 -4.26 -28.85 -20.46
C CYS A 43 -5.64 -28.29 -20.88
N GLY A 44 -6.65 -28.46 -20.03
CA GLY A 44 -7.92 -27.74 -20.20
C GLY A 44 -7.71 -26.25 -19.90
N MET A 45 -8.12 -25.38 -20.81
CA MET A 45 -8.00 -23.92 -20.66
C MET A 45 -9.35 -23.34 -20.24
N VAL A 46 -9.34 -22.60 -19.13
CA VAL A 46 -10.47 -21.79 -18.69
C VAL A 46 -10.02 -20.34 -18.71
N TYR A 47 -10.50 -19.58 -19.69
CA TYR A 47 -10.21 -18.15 -19.79
C TYR A 47 -11.25 -17.37 -18.99
N MET A 48 -10.78 -16.50 -18.10
CA MET A 48 -11.62 -15.57 -17.38
C MET A 48 -11.47 -14.19 -18.02
N GLU A 49 -12.56 -13.67 -18.57
CA GLU A 49 -12.57 -12.32 -19.14
C GLU A 49 -12.71 -11.29 -18.01
N PRO A 50 -11.73 -10.39 -17.80
CA PRO A 50 -11.75 -9.44 -16.68
C PRO A 50 -12.95 -8.48 -16.73
N THR A 51 -13.37 -8.09 -17.94
CA THR A 51 -14.50 -7.18 -18.18
C THR A 51 -15.86 -7.80 -17.84
N SER A 52 -15.97 -9.13 -17.77
CA SER A 52 -17.24 -9.81 -17.49
C SER A 52 -17.63 -9.81 -16.01
N MET A 53 -16.68 -9.61 -15.09
CA MET A 53 -16.96 -9.65 -13.64
C MET A 53 -17.40 -8.29 -13.09
N GLY A 54 -16.98 -7.19 -13.71
CA GLY A 54 -17.29 -5.82 -13.25
C GLY A 54 -16.72 -5.48 -11.87
N PHE A 55 -17.12 -4.33 -11.32
CA PHE A 55 -16.78 -3.92 -9.95
C PHE A 55 -17.93 -4.17 -8.96
N GLU A 56 -19.13 -4.40 -9.48
CA GLU A 56 -20.38 -4.51 -8.75
C GLU A 56 -20.36 -5.69 -7.76
N PRO A 57 -19.87 -6.89 -8.09
CA PRO A 57 -19.80 -7.98 -7.10
C PRO A 57 -18.87 -7.65 -5.92
N LEU A 58 -17.77 -6.91 -6.19
CA LEU A 58 -16.85 -6.46 -5.14
C LEU A 58 -17.53 -5.43 -4.24
N LEU A 59 -18.23 -4.46 -4.83
CA LEU A 59 -19.00 -3.46 -4.11
C LEU A 59 -20.12 -4.10 -3.28
N ASP A 60 -20.91 -4.99 -3.86
CA ASP A 60 -22.01 -5.69 -3.19
C ASP A 60 -21.52 -6.45 -1.97
N SER A 61 -20.43 -7.22 -2.15
CA SER A 61 -19.80 -7.96 -1.06
C SER A 61 -19.29 -7.03 0.04
N TYR A 62 -18.72 -5.87 -0.32
CA TYR A 62 -18.18 -4.94 0.66
C TYR A 62 -19.29 -4.21 1.43
N LEU A 63 -20.31 -3.70 0.74
CA LEU A 63 -21.44 -3.02 1.37
C LEU A 63 -22.20 -3.94 2.35
N GLN A 64 -22.29 -5.24 2.06
CA GLN A 64 -22.86 -6.23 2.98
C GLN A 64 -21.98 -6.50 4.22
N SER A 65 -20.67 -6.23 4.13
CA SER A 65 -19.73 -6.41 5.24
C SER A 65 -19.60 -5.19 6.15
N LEU A 66 -20.16 -4.04 5.74
CA LEU A 66 -20.09 -2.82 6.54
C LEU A 66 -20.90 -2.96 7.85
N PRO A 67 -20.45 -2.33 8.94
CA PRO A 67 -21.21 -2.28 10.19
C PRO A 67 -22.62 -1.71 9.98
N GLU A 68 -23.60 -2.17 10.79
CA GLU A 68 -24.99 -1.66 10.74
C GLU A 68 -25.07 -0.13 10.89
N LEU A 69 -24.10 0.47 11.59
CA LEU A 69 -23.91 1.91 11.71
C LEU A 69 -23.91 2.64 10.35
N MET A 70 -23.43 1.98 9.30
CA MET A 70 -23.34 2.55 7.95
C MET A 70 -24.55 2.21 7.06
N ALA A 71 -25.54 1.47 7.57
CA ALA A 71 -26.74 1.07 6.81
C ALA A 71 -27.47 2.26 6.13
N PRO A 72 -27.62 3.44 6.76
CA PRO A 72 -28.27 4.59 6.12
C PRO A 72 -27.55 5.11 4.87
N PHE A 73 -26.24 4.83 4.73
CA PHE A 73 -25.38 5.39 3.68
C PHE A 73 -25.11 4.42 2.52
N LEU A 74 -25.54 3.16 2.61
CA LEU A 74 -25.22 2.14 1.60
C LEU A 74 -25.67 2.52 0.18
N ILE A 75 -26.81 3.18 0.06
CA ILE A 75 -27.33 3.67 -1.24
C ILE A 75 -26.41 4.78 -1.77
N GLN A 76 -26.08 5.77 -0.95
CA GLN A 76 -25.19 6.88 -1.33
C GLN A 76 -23.78 6.40 -1.67
N PHE A 77 -23.24 5.43 -0.92
CA PHE A 77 -21.96 4.80 -1.22
C PHE A 77 -21.98 4.10 -2.57
N ARG A 78 -23.05 3.36 -2.87
CA ARG A 78 -23.24 2.70 -4.16
C ARG A 78 -23.35 3.70 -5.30
N GLU A 79 -24.23 4.69 -5.18
CA GLU A 79 -24.45 5.70 -6.23
C GLU A 79 -23.16 6.46 -6.53
N THR A 80 -22.45 6.89 -5.49
CA THR A 80 -21.14 7.55 -5.61
C THR A 80 -20.11 6.63 -6.28
N PHE A 81 -20.03 5.36 -5.87
CA PHE A 81 -19.09 4.40 -6.49
C PHE A 81 -19.40 4.17 -7.96
N MET A 82 -20.68 3.97 -8.30
CA MET A 82 -21.13 3.68 -9.66
C MET A 82 -21.02 4.90 -10.58
N ALA A 83 -21.04 6.11 -10.04
CA ALA A 83 -20.77 7.33 -10.80
C ALA A 83 -19.27 7.54 -11.10
N ILE A 84 -18.39 7.04 -10.23
CA ILE A 84 -16.95 7.30 -10.30
C ILE A 84 -16.19 6.17 -11.01
N MET A 85 -16.52 4.90 -10.76
CA MET A 85 -15.64 3.77 -11.11
C MET A 85 -15.86 3.15 -12.49
N PRO A 86 -17.09 2.74 -12.89
CA PRO A 86 -17.28 2.01 -14.13
C PRO A 86 -17.30 2.90 -15.38
N GLY A 87 -17.02 2.29 -16.53
CA GLY A 87 -17.23 2.89 -17.86
C GLY A 87 -16.08 3.75 -18.41
N MET A 88 -16.27 4.25 -19.64
CA MET A 88 -15.28 5.09 -20.34
C MET A 88 -15.14 6.50 -19.74
N GLU A 89 -16.10 6.92 -18.92
CA GLU A 89 -16.02 8.15 -18.14
C GLU A 89 -15.59 7.91 -16.69
N GLY A 90 -15.28 6.66 -16.35
CA GLY A 90 -14.86 6.25 -15.02
C GLY A 90 -13.41 6.64 -14.73
N LEU A 91 -13.12 6.73 -13.44
CA LEU A 91 -11.83 7.09 -12.87
C LEU A 91 -10.69 6.16 -13.32
N PRO A 92 -10.83 4.82 -13.35
CA PRO A 92 -9.79 3.95 -13.89
C PRO A 92 -9.49 4.23 -15.37
N PHE A 93 -10.51 4.47 -16.20
CA PHE A 93 -10.30 4.78 -17.62
C PHE A 93 -9.54 6.10 -17.80
N PHE A 94 -9.92 7.15 -17.06
CA PHE A 94 -9.21 8.43 -17.08
C PHE A 94 -7.77 8.29 -16.61
N LEU A 95 -7.53 7.57 -15.50
CA LEU A 95 -6.21 7.31 -14.95
C LEU A 95 -5.29 6.63 -15.98
N ARG A 96 -5.77 5.58 -16.66
CA ARG A 96 -4.99 4.82 -17.64
C ARG A 96 -4.75 5.58 -18.95
N LYS A 97 -5.73 6.39 -19.39
CA LYS A 97 -5.68 7.07 -20.69
C LYS A 97 -4.97 8.41 -20.65
N SER A 98 -5.17 9.17 -19.57
CA SER A 98 -4.79 10.58 -19.49
C SER A 98 -3.63 10.85 -18.53
N LEU A 99 -3.34 9.92 -17.62
CA LEU A 99 -2.34 10.10 -16.58
C LEU A 99 -1.23 9.04 -16.68
N LYS A 100 -0.13 9.31 -15.97
CA LYS A 100 0.97 8.38 -15.80
C LYS A 100 1.00 7.93 -14.34
N GLU A 101 0.91 6.63 -14.14
CA GLU A 101 1.13 6.01 -12.85
C GLU A 101 2.61 5.73 -12.61
N THR A 102 2.98 5.69 -11.33
CA THR A 102 4.35 5.33 -10.93
C THR A 102 4.66 3.88 -11.29
N VAL A 103 3.71 2.97 -11.06
CA VAL A 103 3.79 1.55 -11.45
C VAL A 103 2.46 1.12 -12.03
N ALA A 104 2.47 0.11 -12.89
CA ALA A 104 1.24 -0.50 -13.37
C ALA A 104 0.45 -1.08 -12.19
N THR A 105 -0.84 -0.80 -12.15
CA THR A 105 -1.76 -1.30 -11.11
C THR A 105 -2.91 -2.08 -11.74
N VAL A 106 -3.67 -2.78 -10.90
CA VAL A 106 -4.87 -3.53 -11.31
C VAL A 106 -6.09 -2.85 -10.70
N ASP A 107 -7.12 -2.61 -11.49
CA ASP A 107 -8.29 -1.83 -11.05
C ASP A 107 -8.98 -2.44 -9.82
N THR A 108 -9.13 -3.77 -9.80
CA THR A 108 -9.70 -4.48 -8.64
C THR A 108 -8.84 -4.33 -7.39
N CYS A 109 -7.52 -4.23 -7.53
CA CYS A 109 -6.62 -3.94 -6.41
C CYS A 109 -6.85 -2.53 -5.85
N LEU A 110 -7.09 -1.54 -6.72
CA LEU A 110 -7.39 -0.17 -6.29
C LEU A 110 -8.76 -0.10 -5.57
N VAL A 111 -9.76 -0.82 -6.07
CA VAL A 111 -11.07 -0.98 -5.42
C VAL A 111 -10.94 -1.65 -4.04
N MET A 112 -10.15 -2.73 -3.94
CA MET A 112 -9.87 -3.33 -2.63
C MET A 112 -9.12 -2.36 -1.70
N GLY A 113 -8.26 -1.50 -2.27
CA GLY A 113 -7.61 -0.42 -1.54
C GLY A 113 -8.58 0.58 -0.93
N LEU A 114 -9.55 1.05 -1.72
CA LEU A 114 -10.65 1.90 -1.27
C LEU A 114 -11.36 1.28 -0.05
N PHE A 115 -11.75 0.01 -0.17
CA PHE A 115 -12.47 -0.70 0.89
C PHE A 115 -11.63 -0.88 2.15
N ASN A 116 -10.34 -1.22 1.99
CA ASN A 116 -9.41 -1.36 3.11
C ASN A 116 -9.23 -0.04 3.88
N ILE A 117 -9.11 1.09 3.19
CA ILE A 117 -8.98 2.40 3.86
C ILE A 117 -10.29 2.76 4.56
N MET A 118 -11.44 2.61 3.90
CA MET A 118 -12.73 2.88 4.53
C MET A 118 -12.94 2.04 5.79
N THR A 119 -12.66 0.72 5.71
CA THR A 119 -12.72 -0.17 6.88
C THR A 119 -11.75 0.28 7.98
N ALA A 120 -10.53 0.67 7.60
CA ALA A 120 -9.52 1.13 8.56
C ALA A 120 -9.92 2.42 9.30
N LEU A 121 -10.64 3.32 8.62
CA LEU A 121 -11.17 4.54 9.23
C LEU A 121 -12.36 4.25 10.14
N LEU A 122 -13.20 3.28 9.78
CA LEU A 122 -14.36 2.87 10.57
C LEU A 122 -14.00 2.16 11.88
N LYS A 123 -12.78 1.62 12.02
CA LYS A 123 -12.32 0.92 13.22
C LYS A 123 -12.53 1.69 14.53
N ARG A 124 -12.49 3.03 14.49
CA ARG A 124 -12.77 3.87 15.66
C ARG A 124 -14.17 3.63 16.24
N TYR A 125 -15.12 3.31 15.38
CA TYR A 125 -16.53 3.09 15.69
C TYR A 125 -16.87 1.60 15.83
N GLU A 126 -15.91 0.69 15.65
CA GLU A 126 -16.09 -0.72 15.96
C GLU A 126 -16.01 -0.93 17.48
N ARG A 127 -16.75 -1.91 17.99
CA ARG A 127 -16.72 -2.32 19.39
C ARG A 127 -16.54 -3.83 19.48
N ASN A 128 -15.58 -4.25 20.29
CA ASN A 128 -15.36 -5.67 20.59
C ASN A 128 -16.36 -6.16 21.66
N GLU A 129 -16.52 -7.48 21.76
CA GLU A 129 -17.31 -8.08 22.84
C GLU A 129 -16.81 -7.62 24.21
N GLY A 130 -17.68 -6.96 24.99
CA GLY A 130 -17.38 -6.46 26.32
C GLY A 130 -16.91 -5.01 26.39
N GLU A 131 -16.76 -4.32 25.25
CA GLU A 131 -16.55 -2.87 25.21
C GLU A 131 -17.88 -2.13 25.38
N GLU A 132 -17.81 -0.89 25.90
CA GLU A 132 -18.99 -0.04 26.04
C GLU A 132 -19.59 0.28 24.66
N PRO A 133 -20.92 0.26 24.52
CA PRO A 133 -21.57 0.61 23.27
C PRO A 133 -21.22 2.05 22.86
N LEU A 134 -21.29 2.33 21.56
CA LEU A 134 -21.12 3.69 21.05
C LEU A 134 -22.10 4.64 21.73
N THR A 135 -21.60 5.82 22.11
CA THR A 135 -22.47 6.88 22.61
C THR A 135 -23.31 7.45 21.46
N PRO A 136 -24.45 8.11 21.74
CA PRO A 136 -25.20 8.80 20.69
C PRO A 136 -24.38 9.84 19.92
N GLU A 137 -23.42 10.48 20.59
CA GLU A 137 -22.49 11.44 19.97
C GLU A 137 -21.51 10.72 19.02
N ASP A 138 -20.99 9.54 19.39
CA ASP A 138 -20.15 8.74 18.51
C ASP A 138 -20.89 8.28 17.25
N ILE A 139 -22.16 7.90 17.39
CA ILE A 139 -23.02 7.45 16.28
C ILE A 139 -23.27 8.61 15.32
N GLU A 140 -23.65 9.78 15.84
CA GLU A 140 -23.88 10.97 15.03
C GLU A 140 -22.58 11.44 14.35
N GLY A 141 -21.45 11.41 15.06
CA GLY A 141 -20.14 11.67 14.49
C GLY A 141 -19.82 10.73 13.34
N ALA A 142 -20.01 9.42 13.52
CA ALA A 142 -19.78 8.42 12.46
C ALA A 142 -20.65 8.67 11.22
N HIS A 143 -21.91 9.07 11.41
CA HIS A 143 -22.82 9.44 10.32
C HIS A 143 -22.33 10.67 9.56
N GLN A 144 -21.86 11.71 10.26
CA GLN A 144 -21.30 12.91 9.63
C GLN A 144 -19.98 12.62 8.90
N CYS A 145 -19.18 11.68 9.40
CA CYS A 145 -17.94 11.24 8.77
C CYS A 145 -18.17 10.31 7.56
N ALA A 146 -19.34 9.69 7.40
CA ALA A 146 -19.54 8.56 6.49
C ALA A 146 -19.13 8.87 5.03
N MET A 147 -19.71 9.93 4.44
CA MET A 147 -19.40 10.34 3.07
C MET A 147 -17.99 10.94 2.92
N PRO A 148 -17.51 11.83 3.82
CA PRO A 148 -16.12 12.29 3.78
C PRO A 148 -15.08 11.17 3.86
N MET A 149 -15.28 10.15 4.69
CA MET A 149 -14.39 8.98 4.77
C MET A 149 -14.44 8.14 3.49
N TRP A 150 -15.62 8.01 2.87
CA TRP A 150 -15.76 7.31 1.58
C TRP A 150 -14.96 8.02 0.49
N ILE A 151 -15.08 9.34 0.40
CA ILE A 151 -14.32 10.18 -0.54
C ILE A 151 -12.83 10.15 -0.26
N PHE A 152 -12.43 10.30 1.02
CA PHE A 152 -11.04 10.18 1.44
C PHE A 152 -10.44 8.85 0.97
N SER A 153 -11.21 7.78 1.09
CA SER A 153 -10.78 6.45 0.67
C SER A 153 -10.57 6.37 -0.84
N PHE A 154 -11.35 7.06 -1.67
CA PHE A 154 -11.09 7.16 -3.12
C PHE A 154 -9.79 7.90 -3.42
N ILE A 155 -9.59 9.04 -2.76
CA ILE A 155 -8.41 9.89 -2.93
C ILE A 155 -7.13 9.09 -2.63
N TRP A 156 -7.15 8.31 -1.54
CA TRP A 156 -5.97 7.57 -1.06
C TRP A 156 -5.85 6.13 -1.55
N SER A 157 -6.73 5.70 -2.47
CA SER A 157 -6.61 4.40 -3.15
C SER A 157 -6.46 4.57 -4.66
N VAL A 158 -7.57 4.82 -5.38
CA VAL A 158 -7.61 4.89 -6.84
C VAL A 158 -6.86 6.12 -7.34
N CYS A 159 -6.98 7.25 -6.64
CA CYS A 159 -6.28 8.48 -7.03
C CYS A 159 -4.82 8.53 -6.55
N ALA A 160 -4.40 7.63 -5.66
CA ALA A 160 -3.10 7.67 -5.02
C ALA A 160 -1.95 7.15 -5.90
N THR A 161 -2.23 6.59 -7.08
CA THR A 161 -1.20 5.93 -7.92
C THR A 161 -0.53 6.85 -8.92
N THR A 162 -1.13 8.02 -9.20
CA THR A 162 -0.64 8.98 -10.19
C THR A 162 0.64 9.70 -9.74
N THR A 163 1.40 10.18 -10.72
CA THR A 163 2.61 10.99 -10.49
C THR A 163 2.27 12.43 -10.11
N GLY A 164 3.25 13.19 -9.60
CA GLY A 164 3.07 14.60 -9.22
C GLY A 164 2.36 15.45 -10.28
N PRO A 165 2.81 15.46 -11.55
CA PRO A 165 2.14 16.19 -12.63
C PRO A 165 0.71 15.73 -12.96
N GLY A 166 0.34 14.50 -12.57
CA GLY A 166 -0.99 13.96 -12.76
C GLY A 166 -1.98 14.33 -11.65
N ARG A 167 -1.50 14.69 -10.46
CA ARG A 167 -2.34 15.03 -9.30
C ARG A 167 -3.29 16.21 -9.56
N PRO A 168 -2.87 17.36 -10.13
CA PRO A 168 -3.79 18.47 -10.41
C PRO A 168 -4.89 18.11 -11.41
N LYS A 169 -4.55 17.36 -12.47
CA LYS A 169 -5.52 16.89 -13.47
C LYS A 169 -6.55 15.92 -12.88
N LEU A 170 -6.10 15.09 -11.94
CA LEU A 170 -6.97 14.13 -11.26
C LEU A 170 -7.87 14.81 -10.24
N ASP A 171 -7.37 15.81 -9.53
CA ASP A 171 -8.15 16.66 -8.64
C ASP A 171 -9.29 17.36 -9.41
N GLU A 172 -8.97 18.00 -10.54
CA GLU A 172 -9.98 18.64 -11.40
C GLU A 172 -11.04 17.64 -11.89
N PHE A 173 -10.61 16.48 -12.40
CA PHE A 173 -11.52 15.44 -12.87
C PHE A 173 -12.44 14.93 -11.76
N PHE A 174 -11.89 14.65 -10.58
CA PHE A 174 -12.62 14.07 -9.46
C PHE A 174 -13.61 15.09 -8.86
N ARG A 175 -13.21 16.36 -8.75
CA ARG A 175 -14.11 17.45 -8.32
C ARG A 175 -15.25 17.66 -9.31
N LYS A 176 -14.98 17.63 -10.61
CA LYS A 176 -16.04 17.70 -11.64
C LYS A 176 -17.04 16.55 -11.50
N LYS A 177 -16.55 15.32 -11.28
CA LYS A 177 -17.43 14.17 -11.01
C LYS A 177 -18.25 14.34 -9.73
N ALA A 178 -17.69 14.98 -8.71
CA ALA A 178 -18.39 15.31 -7.48
C ALA A 178 -19.54 16.28 -7.69
N GLU A 179 -19.36 17.30 -8.53
CA GLU A 179 -20.40 18.25 -8.91
C GLU A 179 -21.51 17.57 -9.73
N GLU A 180 -21.13 16.81 -10.76
CA GLU A 180 -22.08 16.10 -11.64
C GLU A 180 -22.94 15.07 -10.89
N SER A 181 -22.37 14.44 -9.86
CA SER A 181 -23.01 13.34 -9.12
C SER A 181 -23.55 13.75 -7.76
N GLY A 182 -23.50 15.05 -7.41
CA GLY A 182 -24.14 15.59 -6.22
C GLY A 182 -23.45 15.27 -4.88
N PHE A 183 -22.14 15.01 -4.86
CA PHE A 183 -21.38 14.77 -3.62
C PHE A 183 -20.27 15.81 -3.36
N ALA A 184 -20.27 16.92 -4.10
CA ALA A 184 -19.28 17.99 -3.98
C ALA A 184 -19.19 18.61 -2.57
N GLU A 185 -20.26 18.62 -1.79
CA GLU A 185 -20.25 19.16 -0.41
C GLU A 185 -19.38 18.36 0.56
N HIS A 186 -19.12 17.09 0.26
CA HIS A 186 -18.30 16.22 1.09
C HIS A 186 -16.82 16.22 0.68
N MET A 187 -16.47 16.91 -0.43
CA MET A 187 -15.10 17.02 -0.91
C MET A 187 -14.24 17.89 0.01
N PRO A 188 -12.91 17.67 0.02
CA PRO A 188 -11.98 18.60 0.64
C PRO A 188 -12.14 20.03 0.10
N PRO A 189 -11.87 21.07 0.90
CA PRO A 189 -11.91 22.45 0.47
C PRO A 189 -11.08 22.69 -0.80
N ALA A 190 -11.52 23.67 -1.59
CA ALA A 190 -10.86 24.12 -2.81
C ALA A 190 -10.35 25.57 -2.66
N GLU A 191 -9.92 25.97 -1.45
CA GLU A 191 -9.55 27.37 -1.17
C GLU A 191 -8.59 27.96 -2.21
N LYS A 192 -8.66 29.29 -2.39
CA LYS A 192 -8.01 30.03 -3.48
C LYS A 192 -6.49 29.75 -3.56
N GLY A 193 -6.08 28.87 -4.48
CA GLY A 193 -4.68 28.55 -4.78
C GLY A 193 -4.54 27.19 -5.49
N ASP A 194 -3.30 26.66 -5.51
CA ASP A 194 -2.95 25.32 -6.01
C ASP A 194 -3.28 24.18 -5.00
N SER A 195 -4.20 24.41 -4.04
CA SER A 195 -4.48 23.47 -2.95
C SER A 195 -5.29 22.26 -3.45
N SER A 196 -4.57 21.19 -3.78
CA SER A 196 -5.12 19.92 -4.25
C SER A 196 -5.86 19.14 -3.14
N MET A 197 -6.82 18.27 -3.50
CA MET A 197 -7.49 17.35 -2.56
C MET A 197 -6.54 16.52 -1.70
N TYR A 198 -5.29 16.32 -2.15
CA TYR A 198 -4.26 15.61 -1.39
C TYR A 198 -3.71 16.38 -0.19
N GLU A 199 -3.94 17.69 -0.08
CA GLU A 199 -3.41 18.54 1.01
C GLU A 199 -4.22 18.41 2.31
N TYR A 200 -5.34 17.70 2.28
CA TYR A 200 -6.27 17.60 3.39
C TYR A 200 -6.42 16.17 3.94
N CYS A 201 -6.66 16.10 5.24
CA CYS A 201 -7.16 14.94 5.97
C CYS A 201 -8.54 15.25 6.51
N PHE A 202 -9.44 14.28 6.52
CA PHE A 202 -10.69 14.42 7.26
C PHE A 202 -10.46 14.08 8.73
N ASP A 203 -10.63 15.06 9.62
CA ASP A 203 -10.49 14.91 11.06
C ASP A 203 -11.81 14.38 11.64
N GLN A 204 -11.77 13.18 12.23
CA GLN A 204 -12.96 12.54 12.81
C GLN A 204 -13.33 13.07 14.20
N ASP A 205 -12.47 13.88 14.84
CA ASP A 205 -12.75 14.52 16.12
C ASP A 205 -13.46 15.86 15.91
N GLU A 206 -12.96 16.66 14.96
CA GLU A 206 -13.55 17.97 14.63
C GLU A 206 -14.56 17.92 13.48
N LEU A 207 -14.76 16.75 12.86
CA LEU A 207 -15.73 16.50 11.78
C LEU A 207 -15.54 17.43 10.57
N MET A 208 -14.29 17.76 10.26
CA MET A 208 -13.94 18.68 9.18
C MET A 208 -12.63 18.32 8.47
N TRP A 209 -12.48 18.81 7.25
CA TRP A 209 -11.23 18.73 6.52
C TRP A 209 -10.20 19.69 7.10
N LYS A 210 -9.00 19.18 7.38
CA LYS A 210 -7.84 19.95 7.85
C LYS A 210 -6.65 19.72 6.95
N GLU A 211 -5.82 20.74 6.78
CA GLU A 211 -4.53 20.56 6.14
C GLU A 211 -3.63 19.62 6.95
N TRP A 212 -2.83 18.80 6.28
CA TRP A 212 -1.98 17.80 6.96
C TRP A 212 -1.05 18.39 8.03
N MET A 213 -0.54 19.60 7.82
CA MET A 213 0.36 20.23 8.80
C MET A 213 -0.36 20.71 10.06
N GLN A 214 -1.69 20.88 10.02
CA GLN A 214 -2.51 21.28 11.16
C GLN A 214 -2.90 20.09 12.04
N THR A 215 -2.72 18.86 11.57
CA THR A 215 -3.04 17.64 12.33
C THR A 215 -1.92 17.21 13.29
N ILE A 216 -0.76 17.87 13.24
CA ILE A 216 0.38 17.58 14.08
C ILE A 216 0.83 18.82 14.88
N PRO A 217 1.46 18.63 16.05
CA PRO A 217 2.08 19.73 16.78
C PRO A 217 3.19 20.41 15.96
N ALA A 218 3.43 21.69 16.24
CA ALA A 218 4.53 22.43 15.63
C ALA A 218 5.88 21.76 15.93
N TYR A 219 6.57 21.33 14.88
CA TYR A 219 7.87 20.68 14.99
C TYR A 219 8.92 21.64 15.54
N LYS A 220 9.71 21.16 16.51
CA LYS A 220 10.84 21.88 17.09
C LYS A 220 12.11 21.06 16.85
N PRO A 221 13.05 21.53 16.01
CA PRO A 221 14.29 20.80 15.76
C PRO A 221 15.12 20.70 17.04
N ASN A 222 15.71 19.53 17.28
CA ASN A 222 16.68 19.34 18.35
C ASN A 222 18.10 19.53 17.80
N PRO A 223 18.83 20.62 18.15
CA PRO A 223 20.18 20.88 17.64
C PRO A 223 21.26 19.92 18.17
N GLU A 224 20.91 19.00 19.06
CA GLU A 224 21.82 17.97 19.60
C GLU A 224 21.64 16.61 18.92
N GLN A 225 20.53 16.42 18.18
CA GLN A 225 20.27 15.20 17.45
C GLN A 225 21.26 15.05 16.29
N ALA A 226 21.69 13.81 16.03
CA ALA A 226 22.56 13.54 14.90
C ALA A 226 21.85 13.90 13.59
N PHE A 227 22.53 14.59 12.68
CA PHE A 227 21.95 15.05 11.41
C PHE A 227 21.23 13.93 10.63
N ALA A 228 21.80 12.72 10.63
CA ALA A 228 21.23 11.55 9.94
C ALA A 228 19.92 11.02 10.54
N GLU A 229 19.57 11.43 11.76
CA GLU A 229 18.36 11.00 12.48
C GLU A 229 17.25 12.06 12.43
N ILE A 230 17.54 13.27 11.91
CA ILE A 230 16.57 14.36 11.88
C ILE A 230 15.56 14.11 10.77
N ILE A 231 14.29 13.95 11.14
CA ILE A 231 13.17 13.85 10.21
C ILE A 231 12.28 15.06 10.43
N VAL A 232 12.32 16.01 9.49
CA VAL A 232 11.48 17.21 9.55
C VAL A 232 10.10 16.88 8.98
N PRO A 233 9.01 17.04 9.74
CA PRO A 233 7.67 16.81 9.22
C PRO A 233 7.29 17.81 8.13
N THR A 234 6.86 17.27 7.01
CA THR A 234 6.20 17.95 5.88
C THR A 234 4.82 17.33 5.64
N ALA A 235 3.96 18.02 4.86
CA ALA A 235 2.64 17.51 4.52
C ALA A 235 2.71 16.11 3.88
N ASP A 236 3.74 15.84 3.07
CA ASP A 236 4.00 14.51 2.47
C ASP A 236 4.33 13.44 3.52
N THR A 237 5.24 13.73 4.44
CA THR A 237 5.58 12.77 5.50
C THR A 237 4.38 12.44 6.38
N VAL A 238 3.58 13.45 6.75
CA VAL A 238 2.39 13.28 7.61
C VAL A 238 1.31 12.48 6.88
N ARG A 239 0.99 12.82 5.63
CA ARG A 239 -0.06 12.13 4.89
C ARG A 239 0.27 10.66 4.62
N TYR A 240 1.50 10.36 4.20
CA TYR A 240 1.90 8.98 3.92
C TYR A 240 1.94 8.14 5.19
N THR A 241 2.52 8.67 6.27
CA THR A 241 2.58 7.93 7.55
C THR A 241 1.21 7.71 8.16
N PHE A 242 0.25 8.63 7.98
CA PHE A 242 -1.14 8.45 8.39
C PHE A 242 -1.81 7.28 7.66
N ILE A 243 -1.72 7.21 6.33
CA ILE A 243 -2.34 6.11 5.57
C ILE A 243 -1.69 4.77 5.91
N ILE A 244 -0.36 4.74 6.02
CA ILE A 244 0.39 3.55 6.44
C ILE A 244 -0.09 3.10 7.82
N ASP A 245 -0.23 4.02 8.79
CA ASP A 245 -0.72 3.71 10.14
C ASP A 245 -2.08 3.01 10.10
N LYS A 246 -3.08 3.63 9.45
CA LYS A 246 -4.45 3.09 9.41
C LYS A 246 -4.50 1.71 8.78
N LEU A 247 -3.78 1.50 7.69
CA LEU A 247 -3.71 0.21 7.00
C LEU A 247 -3.00 -0.87 7.84
N LEU A 248 -1.89 -0.54 8.48
CA LEU A 248 -1.14 -1.48 9.32
C LEU A 248 -1.91 -1.88 10.58
N LEU A 249 -2.58 -0.94 11.23
CA LEU A 249 -3.48 -1.21 12.36
C LEU A 249 -4.70 -2.04 11.93
N SER A 250 -4.94 -2.16 10.63
CA SER A 250 -6.00 -2.96 10.00
C SER A 250 -5.53 -4.24 9.35
N ASP A 251 -4.30 -4.67 9.64
CA ASP A 251 -3.70 -5.90 9.10
C ASP A 251 -3.63 -5.92 7.57
N LYS A 252 -3.47 -4.74 6.97
CA LYS A 252 -3.37 -4.56 5.52
C LYS A 252 -1.94 -4.30 5.10
N HIS A 253 -1.49 -4.98 4.05
CA HIS A 253 -0.16 -4.78 3.47
C HIS A 253 -0.13 -3.49 2.65
N VAL A 254 1.00 -2.78 2.69
CA VAL A 254 1.18 -1.49 2.01
C VAL A 254 2.38 -1.55 1.08
N LEU A 255 2.25 -0.97 -0.12
CA LEU A 255 3.34 -0.83 -1.08
C LEU A 255 3.56 0.64 -1.39
N CYS A 256 4.68 1.15 -0.89
CA CYS A 256 5.15 2.51 -1.09
C CYS A 256 6.00 2.56 -2.37
N VAL A 257 5.54 3.32 -3.36
CA VAL A 257 6.17 3.38 -4.69
C VAL A 257 6.60 4.80 -5.01
N GLY A 258 7.79 5.00 -5.56
CA GLY A 258 8.25 6.33 -5.95
C GLY A 258 9.72 6.36 -6.32
N GLU A 259 10.18 7.46 -6.92
CA GLU A 259 11.58 7.60 -7.35
C GLU A 259 12.59 7.55 -6.19
N THR A 260 13.85 7.30 -6.49
CA THR A 260 14.91 7.33 -5.46
C THR A 260 14.96 8.71 -4.80
N GLY A 261 15.12 8.78 -3.47
CA GLY A 261 15.25 10.05 -2.77
C GLY A 261 13.93 10.70 -2.32
N THR A 262 12.77 10.13 -2.63
CA THR A 262 11.46 10.66 -2.16
C THR A 262 11.13 10.37 -0.67
N GLY A 263 12.12 9.95 0.13
CA GLY A 263 11.94 9.70 1.55
C GLY A 263 11.16 8.43 1.94
N LYS A 264 10.79 7.55 0.99
CA LYS A 264 10.01 6.32 1.24
C LYS A 264 10.53 5.47 2.39
N THR A 265 11.74 4.93 2.23
CA THR A 265 12.35 4.00 3.18
C THR A 265 12.49 4.65 4.54
N LEU A 266 12.92 5.90 4.60
CA LEU A 266 13.11 6.65 5.84
C LEU A 266 11.78 6.85 6.59
N ASN A 267 10.72 7.31 5.91
CA ASN A 267 9.40 7.47 6.54
C ASN A 267 8.83 6.14 7.05
N VAL A 268 8.97 5.06 6.28
CA VAL A 268 8.47 3.74 6.69
C VAL A 268 9.29 3.19 7.85
N MET A 269 10.61 3.27 7.81
CA MET A 269 11.49 2.80 8.89
C MET A 269 11.20 3.53 10.20
N ASP A 270 11.07 4.85 10.15
CA ASP A 270 10.73 5.67 11.30
C ASP A 270 9.35 5.32 11.86
N LYS A 271 8.34 5.22 10.99
CA LYS A 271 6.99 4.80 11.39
C LYS A 271 7.02 3.46 12.12
N LEU A 272 7.64 2.44 11.53
CA LEU A 272 7.68 1.09 12.09
C LEU A 272 8.49 1.00 13.39
N SER A 273 9.55 1.80 13.54
CA SER A 273 10.44 1.74 14.71
C SER A 273 9.92 2.56 15.89
N ASN A 274 9.39 3.75 15.61
CA ASN A 274 9.17 4.78 16.63
C ASN A 274 7.69 5.13 16.84
N HIS A 275 6.83 4.82 15.87
CA HIS A 275 5.45 5.32 15.84
C HIS A 275 4.40 4.23 15.66
N MET A 276 4.76 2.96 15.87
CA MET A 276 3.79 1.85 15.94
C MET A 276 3.52 1.46 17.40
N PRO A 277 2.33 0.93 17.73
CA PRO A 277 2.06 0.39 19.06
C PRO A 277 3.05 -0.71 19.43
N GLU A 278 3.34 -0.87 20.72
CA GLU A 278 4.36 -1.82 21.22
C GLU A 278 4.13 -3.28 20.79
N GLN A 279 2.91 -3.66 20.44
CA GLN A 279 2.59 -4.98 19.89
C GLN A 279 3.23 -5.24 18.52
N TYR A 280 3.54 -4.20 17.75
CA TYR A 280 4.20 -4.31 16.46
C TYR A 280 5.71 -4.31 16.63
N VAL A 281 6.38 -5.31 16.05
CA VAL A 281 7.84 -5.43 16.05
C VAL A 281 8.32 -5.25 14.61
N ALA A 282 9.16 -4.23 14.41
CA ALA A 282 9.71 -3.93 13.10
C ALA A 282 10.77 -4.97 12.68
N VAL A 283 10.69 -5.42 11.43
CA VAL A 283 11.70 -6.29 10.81
C VAL A 283 12.10 -5.66 9.49
N PHE A 284 13.39 -5.41 9.31
CA PHE A 284 13.92 -4.74 8.13
C PHE A 284 14.66 -5.73 7.24
N MET A 285 14.32 -5.73 5.96
CA MET A 285 15.05 -6.46 4.93
C MET A 285 15.11 -5.64 3.64
N THR A 286 16.24 -5.74 2.93
CA THR A 286 16.45 -5.05 1.66
C THR A 286 16.72 -6.09 0.59
N PHE A 287 15.99 -5.99 -0.51
CA PHE A 287 16.23 -6.83 -1.68
C PHE A 287 17.32 -6.25 -2.56
N SER A 288 18.01 -7.16 -3.23
CA SER A 288 19.06 -6.85 -4.19
C SER A 288 18.90 -7.76 -5.40
N ALA A 289 19.63 -7.48 -6.47
CA ALA A 289 19.69 -8.34 -7.65
C ALA A 289 19.98 -9.82 -7.30
N ARG A 290 20.77 -10.09 -6.25
CA ARG A 290 21.20 -11.44 -5.86
C ARG A 290 20.33 -12.08 -4.77
N THR A 291 19.29 -11.40 -4.30
CA THR A 291 18.41 -11.98 -3.28
C THR A 291 17.66 -13.18 -3.86
N SER A 292 17.72 -14.31 -3.17
CA SER A 292 17.04 -15.56 -3.55
C SER A 292 15.86 -15.87 -2.65
N ALA A 293 14.90 -16.68 -3.12
CA ALA A 293 13.77 -17.13 -2.30
C ALA A 293 14.23 -17.84 -1.03
N ASN A 294 15.32 -18.59 -1.14
CA ASN A 294 15.96 -19.27 -0.02
C ASN A 294 16.40 -18.30 1.07
N GLN A 295 17.13 -17.24 0.70
CA GLN A 295 17.58 -16.23 1.67
C GLN A 295 16.40 -15.50 2.32
N THR A 296 15.36 -15.17 1.54
CA THR A 296 14.14 -14.55 2.06
C THR A 296 13.45 -15.46 3.07
N GLN A 297 13.28 -16.74 2.73
CA GLN A 297 12.68 -17.74 3.62
C GLN A 297 13.51 -17.90 4.89
N ASP A 298 14.82 -18.11 4.76
CA ASP A 298 15.75 -18.31 5.88
C ASP A 298 15.74 -17.11 6.84
N PHE A 299 15.74 -15.89 6.29
CA PHE A 299 15.68 -14.68 7.09
C PHE A 299 14.39 -14.58 7.89
N ILE A 300 13.23 -14.75 7.24
CA ILE A 300 11.92 -14.67 7.91
C ILE A 300 11.79 -15.80 8.94
N ASP A 301 12.09 -17.05 8.56
CA ASP A 301 12.02 -18.19 9.47
C ASP A 301 12.95 -18.02 10.70
N SER A 302 14.12 -17.37 10.54
CA SER A 302 15.04 -17.11 11.65
C SER A 302 14.50 -16.15 12.73
N LYS A 303 13.48 -15.36 12.39
CA LYS A 303 12.82 -14.42 13.31
C LYS A 303 11.57 -15.01 13.96
N MET A 304 11.08 -16.16 13.48
CA MET A 304 9.79 -16.70 13.90
C MET A 304 9.94 -17.69 15.06
N ASP A 305 9.06 -17.56 16.04
CA ASP A 305 8.87 -18.54 17.10
C ASP A 305 7.87 -19.62 16.67
N LYS A 306 8.12 -20.84 17.14
CA LYS A 306 7.17 -21.94 16.99
C LYS A 306 6.05 -21.80 18.02
N ARG A 307 4.85 -21.41 17.57
CA ARG A 307 3.66 -21.30 18.45
C ARG A 307 3.07 -22.67 18.77
N ARG A 308 2.86 -23.48 17.72
CA ARG A 308 2.34 -24.86 17.81
C ARG A 308 2.83 -25.67 16.62
N LYS A 309 2.49 -26.96 16.55
CA LYS A 309 2.94 -27.83 15.46
C LYS A 309 2.51 -27.26 14.10
N GLY A 310 3.49 -26.90 13.26
CA GLY A 310 3.27 -26.35 11.92
C GLY A 310 2.91 -24.86 11.86
N VAL A 311 2.79 -24.15 13.00
CA VAL A 311 2.39 -22.74 13.04
C VAL A 311 3.47 -21.89 13.70
N PHE A 312 3.86 -20.83 13.00
CA PHE A 312 4.97 -19.96 13.34
C PHE A 312 4.51 -18.50 13.29
N GLY A 313 5.15 -17.67 14.10
CA GLY A 313 4.83 -16.25 14.18
C GLY A 313 5.81 -15.53 15.09
N PRO A 314 5.67 -14.20 15.28
CA PRO A 314 6.41 -13.45 16.30
C PRO A 314 6.20 -14.01 17.72
N PRO A 315 6.91 -13.50 18.75
CA PRO A 315 6.62 -13.80 20.14
C PRO A 315 5.14 -13.58 20.51
N SER A 316 4.65 -14.28 21.53
CA SER A 316 3.22 -14.23 21.90
C SER A 316 2.76 -12.81 22.20
N GLY A 317 1.60 -12.42 21.63
CA GLY A 317 1.05 -11.07 21.76
C GLY A 317 1.72 -10.00 20.89
N LYS A 318 2.73 -10.36 20.09
CA LYS A 318 3.37 -9.46 19.12
C LYS A 318 2.92 -9.76 17.69
N LYS A 319 3.15 -8.79 16.80
CA LYS A 319 2.90 -8.84 15.35
C LYS A 319 4.13 -8.29 14.63
N TYR A 320 4.62 -8.96 13.59
CA TYR A 320 5.73 -8.44 12.79
C TYR A 320 5.23 -7.47 11.73
N ALA A 321 5.85 -6.29 11.67
CA ALA A 321 5.74 -5.37 10.56
C ALA A 321 7.05 -5.43 9.76
N VAL A 322 7.03 -6.16 8.64
CA VAL A 322 8.22 -6.45 7.83
C VAL A 322 8.33 -5.41 6.73
N LEU A 323 9.32 -4.53 6.81
CA LEU A 323 9.70 -3.67 5.70
C LEU A 323 10.59 -4.45 4.73
N ILE A 324 10.15 -4.50 3.47
CA ILE A 324 10.96 -4.99 2.35
C ILE A 324 11.30 -3.80 1.47
N ASP A 325 12.52 -3.30 1.63
CA ASP A 325 13.03 -2.26 0.75
C ASP A 325 13.51 -2.84 -0.57
N ASP A 326 13.43 -2.03 -1.63
CA ASP A 326 13.82 -2.43 -2.99
C ASP A 326 13.10 -3.71 -3.49
N LEU A 327 11.80 -3.84 -3.20
CA LEU A 327 11.00 -5.04 -3.46
C LEU A 327 11.13 -5.60 -4.89
N ASN A 328 11.35 -4.72 -5.87
CA ASN A 328 11.45 -5.08 -7.29
C ASN A 328 12.88 -5.20 -7.84
N MET A 329 13.89 -5.18 -6.97
CA MET A 329 15.29 -5.40 -7.34
C MET A 329 15.70 -6.86 -7.64
N PRO A 330 15.05 -7.92 -7.12
CA PRO A 330 15.49 -9.28 -7.43
C PRO A 330 15.56 -9.56 -8.92
N LEU A 331 16.62 -10.26 -9.35
CA LEU A 331 16.82 -10.64 -10.75
C LEU A 331 15.67 -11.52 -11.23
N ARG A 332 15.19 -11.22 -12.44
CA ARG A 332 14.28 -12.08 -13.17
C ARG A 332 15.02 -13.31 -13.68
N GLU A 333 14.41 -14.47 -13.51
CA GLU A 333 14.87 -15.69 -14.16
C GLU A 333 14.57 -15.65 -15.67
N LYS A 334 15.03 -16.68 -16.40
CA LYS A 334 14.84 -16.81 -17.85
C LYS A 334 13.40 -16.61 -18.31
N TYR A 335 12.43 -16.97 -17.47
CA TYR A 335 11.00 -16.88 -17.75
C TYR A 335 10.32 -15.77 -16.93
N PHE A 336 11.06 -14.72 -16.59
CA PHE A 336 10.62 -13.48 -15.97
C PHE A 336 10.10 -13.58 -14.52
N ALA A 337 10.00 -14.77 -13.96
CA ALA A 337 9.70 -14.97 -12.55
C ALA A 337 10.80 -14.37 -11.66
N GLN A 338 10.39 -13.86 -10.50
CA GLN A 338 11.30 -13.39 -9.44
C GLN A 338 11.02 -14.23 -8.18
N PRO A 339 11.75 -15.34 -7.96
CA PRO A 339 11.46 -16.28 -6.89
C PRO A 339 11.28 -15.66 -5.49
N PRO A 340 12.05 -14.63 -5.06
CA PRO A 340 11.88 -14.04 -3.74
C PRO A 340 10.49 -13.45 -3.53
N ILE A 341 9.92 -12.78 -4.54
CA ILE A 341 8.60 -12.18 -4.43
C ILE A 341 7.48 -13.20 -4.68
N GLU A 342 7.72 -14.25 -5.48
CA GLU A 342 6.77 -15.36 -5.64
C GLU A 342 6.59 -16.15 -4.35
N LEU A 343 7.66 -16.27 -3.54
CA LEU A 343 7.57 -16.83 -2.19
C LEU A 343 6.66 -15.97 -1.28
N LEU A 344 6.78 -14.65 -1.34
CA LEU A 344 5.93 -13.73 -0.59
C LEU A 344 4.47 -13.83 -1.05
N ARG A 345 4.24 -13.92 -2.37
CA ARG A 345 2.91 -14.15 -2.93
C ARG A 345 2.32 -15.47 -2.43
N GLN A 346 3.08 -16.56 -2.47
CA GLN A 346 2.66 -17.86 -1.93
C GLN A 346 2.21 -17.72 -0.46
N TRP A 347 2.97 -16.98 0.35
CA TRP A 347 2.58 -16.72 1.73
C TRP A 347 1.31 -15.87 1.85
N GLN A 348 1.14 -14.82 1.06
CA GLN A 348 -0.07 -13.99 1.11
C GLN A 348 -1.33 -14.79 0.74
N ASP A 349 -1.23 -15.64 -0.29
CA ASP A 349 -2.31 -16.51 -0.78
C ASP A 349 -2.61 -17.67 0.20
N HIS A 350 -1.59 -18.36 0.70
CA HIS A 350 -1.74 -19.63 1.43
C HIS A 350 -1.40 -19.55 2.92
N LYS A 351 -1.07 -18.35 3.43
CA LYS A 351 -0.67 -18.09 4.82
C LYS A 351 0.55 -18.89 5.26
N GLY A 352 1.45 -19.22 4.35
CA GLY A 352 2.59 -20.06 4.66
C GLY A 352 3.39 -20.54 3.45
N TRP A 353 4.43 -21.33 3.72
CA TRP A 353 5.25 -21.99 2.69
C TRP A 353 5.76 -23.34 3.17
N TYR A 354 6.22 -24.17 2.23
CA TYR A 354 6.76 -25.50 2.52
C TYR A 354 8.20 -25.43 3.04
N GLU A 355 8.56 -26.34 3.93
CA GLU A 355 9.95 -26.61 4.27
C GLU A 355 10.67 -27.20 3.06
N ARG A 356 11.94 -26.80 2.87
CA ARG A 356 12.78 -27.28 1.76
C ARG A 356 13.42 -28.65 2.04
N LYS A 357 13.37 -29.11 3.30
CA LYS A 357 13.92 -30.40 3.71
C LYS A 357 12.79 -31.41 3.92
N PRO A 358 12.96 -32.68 3.49
CA PRO A 358 12.00 -33.75 3.77
C PRO A 358 11.64 -33.80 5.27
N PRO A 359 10.34 -33.96 5.63
CA PRO A 359 9.22 -34.34 4.76
C PRO A 359 8.55 -33.18 4.01
N CYS A 360 9.18 -32.00 3.93
CA CYS A 360 8.65 -30.80 3.27
C CYS A 360 7.31 -30.36 3.89
N ALA A 361 7.25 -30.30 5.21
CA ALA A 361 6.04 -29.92 5.92
C ALA A 361 5.64 -28.47 5.59
N PHE A 362 4.33 -28.20 5.49
CA PHE A 362 3.83 -26.85 5.33
C PHE A 362 3.94 -26.08 6.65
N ARG A 363 4.47 -24.85 6.59
CA ARG A 363 4.57 -23.92 7.71
C ARG A 363 3.55 -22.82 7.53
N THR A 364 2.58 -22.75 8.43
CA THR A 364 1.66 -21.62 8.52
C THR A 364 2.34 -20.48 9.27
N ILE A 365 2.30 -19.29 8.70
CA ILE A 365 2.87 -18.06 9.28
C ILE A 365 1.72 -17.12 9.63
N GLN A 366 1.68 -16.68 10.88
CA GLN A 366 0.65 -15.80 11.43
C GLN A 366 1.27 -14.50 11.95
N ASP A 367 0.43 -13.48 12.13
CA ASP A 367 0.78 -12.20 12.73
C ASP A 367 1.98 -11.50 12.06
N MET A 368 1.95 -11.45 10.71
CA MET A 368 2.93 -10.75 9.91
C MET A 368 2.24 -9.85 8.88
N ILE A 369 2.64 -8.59 8.82
CA ILE A 369 2.27 -7.62 7.80
C ILE A 369 3.53 -7.21 7.04
N ILE A 370 3.39 -6.83 5.77
CA ILE A 370 4.48 -6.40 4.90
C ILE A 370 4.22 -4.95 4.52
N VAL A 371 5.27 -4.14 4.62
CA VAL A 371 5.37 -2.85 3.95
C VAL A 371 6.47 -2.96 2.89
N GLY A 372 6.11 -2.88 1.62
CA GLY A 372 7.08 -2.87 0.53
C GLY A 372 7.47 -1.44 0.17
N CYS A 373 8.75 -1.22 -0.14
CA CYS A 373 9.22 -0.01 -0.81
C CYS A 373 9.81 -0.39 -2.16
N MET A 374 9.49 0.34 -3.23
CA MET A 374 10.13 0.14 -4.53
C MET A 374 10.13 1.40 -5.40
N GLY A 375 11.09 1.46 -6.33
CA GLY A 375 11.09 2.43 -7.42
C GLY A 375 10.28 1.94 -8.63
N PRO A 376 9.92 2.84 -9.57
CA PRO A 376 9.37 2.44 -10.84
C PRO A 376 10.36 1.52 -11.61
N PRO A 377 9.86 0.62 -12.49
CA PRO A 377 10.72 -0.24 -13.29
C PRO A 377 11.67 0.56 -14.18
N GLY A 378 12.92 0.10 -14.30
CA GLY A 378 14.01 0.82 -14.97
C GLY A 378 15.27 0.89 -14.12
N GLY A 379 16.42 1.20 -14.72
CA GLY A 379 17.67 1.39 -13.98
C GLY A 379 18.13 0.19 -13.14
N GLY A 380 17.79 -1.04 -13.54
CA GLY A 380 18.06 -2.28 -12.80
C GLY A 380 16.87 -2.83 -12.00
N ARG A 381 15.80 -2.05 -11.86
CA ARG A 381 14.54 -2.46 -11.22
C ARG A 381 13.63 -3.17 -12.21
N ASN A 382 13.03 -4.27 -11.78
CA ASN A 382 12.20 -5.10 -12.62
C ASN A 382 10.70 -4.78 -12.42
N PRO A 383 9.84 -4.97 -13.44
CA PRO A 383 8.40 -4.99 -13.21
C PRO A 383 8.02 -6.15 -12.27
N VAL A 384 7.01 -5.96 -11.42
CA VAL A 384 6.53 -6.97 -10.47
C VAL A 384 5.25 -7.61 -11.03
N SER A 385 5.02 -8.91 -10.78
CA SER A 385 3.78 -9.56 -11.22
C SER A 385 2.57 -8.94 -10.53
N ASN A 386 1.49 -8.72 -11.29
CA ASN A 386 0.23 -8.20 -10.77
C ASN A 386 -0.37 -9.13 -9.70
N ARG A 387 -0.03 -10.43 -9.75
CA ARG A 387 -0.49 -11.42 -8.77
C ARG A 387 0.08 -11.20 -7.37
N LEU A 388 1.27 -10.62 -7.25
CA LEU A 388 1.76 -10.15 -5.95
C LEU A 388 1.12 -8.80 -5.60
N LEU A 389 1.14 -7.88 -6.57
CA LEU A 389 0.67 -6.51 -6.38
C LEU A 389 -0.77 -6.42 -5.87
N ARG A 390 -1.65 -7.35 -6.27
CA ARG A 390 -3.05 -7.41 -5.83
C ARG A 390 -3.25 -7.49 -4.31
N HIS A 391 -2.23 -7.89 -3.57
CA HIS A 391 -2.28 -8.02 -2.11
C HIS A 391 -1.90 -6.75 -1.36
N PHE A 392 -1.46 -5.70 -2.06
CA PHE A 392 -0.98 -4.47 -1.46
C PHE A 392 -1.92 -3.30 -1.71
N ASN A 393 -1.98 -2.41 -0.73
CA ASN A 393 -2.54 -1.07 -0.88
C ASN A 393 -1.43 -0.14 -1.37
N PHE A 394 -1.66 0.60 -2.45
CA PHE A 394 -0.64 1.41 -3.09
C PHE A 394 -0.60 2.83 -2.53
N ILE A 395 0.61 3.33 -2.30
CA ILE A 395 0.85 4.74 -1.97
C ILE A 395 1.99 5.24 -2.87
N SER A 396 1.69 6.14 -3.82
CA SER A 396 2.73 6.78 -4.63
C SER A 396 3.32 7.98 -3.91
N PHE A 397 4.59 7.85 -3.54
CA PHE A 397 5.44 8.92 -3.06
C PHE A 397 5.91 9.74 -4.26
N THR A 398 5.30 10.91 -4.42
CA THR A 398 5.69 11.90 -5.42
C THR A 398 7.00 12.58 -5.05
N ASP A 399 7.59 13.26 -6.02
CA ASP A 399 8.74 14.13 -5.79
C ASP A 399 8.39 15.22 -4.77
N MET A 400 9.35 15.55 -3.91
CA MET A 400 9.15 16.59 -2.90
C MET A 400 9.02 17.95 -3.58
N SER A 401 8.05 18.75 -3.13
CA SER A 401 7.92 20.13 -3.60
C SER A 401 9.07 21.00 -3.13
N ASP A 402 9.42 22.03 -3.91
CA ASP A 402 10.44 23.02 -3.53
C ASP A 402 10.13 23.63 -2.15
N ALA A 403 8.86 23.91 -1.86
CA ALA A 403 8.42 24.40 -0.55
C ALA A 403 8.73 23.42 0.59
N SER A 404 8.56 22.12 0.35
CA SER A 404 8.93 21.07 1.32
C SER A 404 10.44 20.99 1.51
N CYS A 405 11.21 21.06 0.42
CA CYS A 405 12.67 21.10 0.47
C CYS A 405 13.17 22.32 1.26
N VAL A 406 12.64 23.52 0.97
CA VAL A 406 12.99 24.77 1.68
C VAL A 406 12.74 24.58 3.16
N ARG A 407 11.55 24.09 3.54
CA ARG A 407 11.18 23.84 4.94
C ARG A 407 12.18 22.90 5.62
N ILE A 408 12.55 21.79 4.99
CA ILE A 408 13.47 20.81 5.56
C ILE A 408 14.84 21.47 5.79
N PHE A 409 15.42 22.09 4.76
CA PHE A 409 16.75 22.68 4.84
C PHE A 409 16.79 23.87 5.80
N ASP A 410 15.80 24.77 5.75
CA ASP A 410 15.73 25.93 6.63
C ASP A 410 15.56 25.51 8.09
N THR A 411 14.75 24.49 8.36
CA THR A 411 14.56 23.99 9.73
C THR A 411 15.87 23.45 10.32
N ILE A 412 16.60 22.64 9.56
CA ILE A 412 17.85 22.01 10.04
C ILE A 412 18.98 23.05 10.12
N LEU A 413 19.13 23.86 9.07
CA LEU A 413 20.16 24.90 9.01
C LEU A 413 19.91 25.97 10.05
N GLY A 414 18.67 26.47 10.16
CA GLY A 414 18.26 27.47 11.13
C GLY A 414 18.56 27.03 12.57
N ALA A 415 18.20 25.80 12.95
CA ALA A 415 18.52 25.25 14.27
C ALA A 415 20.04 25.23 14.54
N THR A 416 20.83 24.88 13.53
CA THR A 416 22.29 24.83 13.64
C THR A 416 22.89 26.23 13.75
N LEU A 417 22.42 27.18 12.93
CA LEU A 417 22.94 28.54 12.91
C LEU A 417 22.56 29.30 14.18
N GLN A 418 21.31 29.17 14.66
CA GLN A 418 20.85 29.76 15.91
C GLN A 418 21.68 29.32 17.12
N LYS A 419 22.16 28.08 17.12
CA LYS A 419 23.01 27.55 18.20
C LYS A 419 24.44 28.09 18.17
N LYS A 420 24.99 28.36 16.99
CA LYS A 420 26.42 28.60 16.80
C LYS A 420 26.79 30.05 16.45
N PHE A 421 25.85 30.85 15.97
CA PHE A 421 26.14 32.17 15.41
C PHE A 421 25.17 33.24 15.94
N SER A 422 25.46 34.50 15.61
CA SER A 422 24.60 35.64 15.97
C SER A 422 23.25 35.56 15.26
N PRO A 423 22.20 36.23 15.79
CA PRO A 423 20.88 36.29 15.15
C PRO A 423 20.90 36.77 13.70
N GLU A 424 21.81 37.69 13.35
CA GLU A 424 22.00 38.19 11.99
C GLU A 424 22.41 37.08 11.02
N VAL A 425 23.34 36.20 11.43
CA VAL A 425 23.78 35.06 10.63
C VAL A 425 22.72 33.96 10.64
N ALA A 426 22.07 33.73 11.77
CA ALA A 426 21.00 32.74 11.87
C ALA A 426 19.80 33.07 10.97
N GLY A 427 19.47 34.35 10.80
CA GLY A 427 18.42 34.80 9.89
C GLY A 427 18.69 34.55 8.40
N LEU A 428 19.91 34.16 8.02
CA LEU A 428 20.24 33.81 6.63
C LEU A 428 19.82 32.38 6.24
N SER A 429 19.32 31.55 7.17
CA SER A 429 18.96 30.16 6.87
C SER A 429 17.93 30.03 5.75
N GLY A 430 16.88 30.86 5.77
CA GLY A 430 15.82 30.87 4.77
C GLY A 430 16.34 31.23 3.37
N PRO A 431 16.96 32.42 3.19
CA PRO A 431 17.54 32.82 1.92
C PRO A 431 18.58 31.83 1.37
N ILE A 432 19.40 31.23 2.24
CA ILE A 432 20.37 30.20 1.83
C ILE A 432 19.65 28.95 1.32
N SER A 433 18.60 28.50 2.01
CA SER A 433 17.84 27.30 1.63
C SER A 433 17.12 27.50 0.30
N GLU A 434 16.48 28.65 0.11
CA GLU A 434 15.85 29.05 -1.16
C GLU A 434 16.87 29.12 -2.30
N ALA A 435 18.00 29.80 -2.09
CA ALA A 435 19.05 29.90 -3.10
C ALA A 435 19.66 28.54 -3.46
N THR A 436 19.83 27.65 -2.46
CA THR A 436 20.37 26.30 -2.68
C THR A 436 19.46 25.48 -3.58
N ILE A 437 18.14 25.52 -3.34
CA ILE A 437 17.17 24.80 -4.16
C ILE A 437 17.09 25.39 -5.56
N ALA A 438 17.10 26.72 -5.68
CA ALA A 438 17.09 27.40 -6.98
C ALA A 438 18.34 27.13 -7.83
N ILE A 439 19.49 26.79 -7.22
CA ILE A 439 20.71 26.38 -7.93
C ILE A 439 20.67 24.89 -8.32
N TYR A 440 20.02 24.05 -7.51
CA TYR A 440 19.93 22.61 -7.75
C TYR A 440 18.97 22.27 -8.90
N ASN A 441 17.83 22.96 -8.96
CA ASN A 441 16.83 22.85 -10.02
C ASN A 441 17.29 23.52 -11.31
#